data_AF-A0A4R4V6F2-F1
#
_entry.id   AF-A0A4R4V6F2-F1
#
_cell.length_a   1.000
_cell.length_b   1.000
_cell.length_c   1.000
_cell.angle_alpha   90.00
_cell.angle_beta   90.00
_cell.angle_gamma   90.00
#
_symmetry.space_group_name_H-M   'P 1'
#
loop_
_entity.id
_entity.type
_entity.pdbx_description
1 polymer ?
#
loop_
_entity_poly.entity_id
_entity_poly.type
_entity_poly.pdbx_seq_one_letter_code
_entity_poly.pdbx_strand_id
1 'polypeptide(L)'
;MTTSKGLFRRLAAVGAGLAMAGTMVTGLLVTPAAAASTTAAKPKVSVATPKASPKDYEGGCPVKVTFSSKVKIKPTSSKTRVVYRWLHGDGSKSKVKSYTLKGKSARWVTFKESATFKKDVKKNWQALQVLSPRKVTSKKGYFSVDCEKQVVLKPAQRPWVKAHVKVDRYTSSCDSRIDAVGSIRVGKPSWVKYRWLRNGRVVDSGSVKVWNDRRVHYSFKPGGSHKGWVALEIVRPGHTYSGRAYYEVRCEADARATAAVSAPADYRGSCPVGRKFHGIVDAHGASTTVKYRWAGPGYRGPVMSLYFPRHSAAQSVSHTVTASESGGVKRWIEIVGPNHTRSNTASTMVTCKDTVATASISNLRTAPDNATCALGSSPAVDVFADITVTGPTTLTYQWVIKGNVPEGRTTVQLDKAGVHPVTAGVSAIAPPTSAGEITLEILAPNATAATTAWSYTCPTA
;
A
#
# COMPACT_ATOMS: atom_id res chain seq x y z
N MET A 1 -29.95 -32.96 22.32
CA MET A 1 -29.78 -33.91 23.44
C MET A 1 -29.41 -33.07 24.66
N THR A 2 -30.14 -32.96 25.77
CA THR A 2 -31.24 -33.75 26.36
C THR A 2 -31.93 -32.87 27.43
N THR A 3 -33.27 -32.94 27.52
CA THR A 3 -34.20 -32.65 28.67
C THR A 3 -34.16 -31.26 29.36
N SER A 4 -35.18 -30.38 29.31
CA SER A 4 -36.64 -30.44 29.64
C SER A 4 -37.00 -30.52 31.13
N LYS A 5 -37.78 -29.51 31.59
CA LYS A 5 -38.93 -29.49 32.55
C LYS A 5 -39.11 -28.02 33.02
N GLY A 6 -40.11 -27.26 32.57
CA GLY A 6 -41.54 -27.29 32.96
C GLY A 6 -41.80 -26.19 34.01
N LEU A 7 -42.92 -25.47 34.13
CA LEU A 7 -44.19 -25.39 33.44
C LEU A 7 -44.91 -24.09 33.93
N PHE A 8 -45.95 -23.69 33.20
CA PHE A 8 -46.84 -22.53 33.37
C PHE A 8 -47.66 -22.41 34.67
N ARG A 9 -48.11 -21.17 35.00
CA ARG A 9 -49.53 -20.70 35.18
C ARG A 9 -49.55 -19.34 35.92
N ARG A 10 -49.94 -18.19 35.32
CA ARG A 10 -51.29 -17.65 35.01
C ARG A 10 -52.29 -17.84 36.17
N LEU A 11 -52.53 -16.78 36.95
CA LEU A 11 -53.58 -15.74 36.80
C LEU A 11 -54.96 -16.21 37.28
N ALA A 12 -55.40 -15.55 38.35
CA ALA A 12 -56.69 -15.70 39.02
C ALA A 12 -57.83 -15.11 38.18
N ALA A 13 -59.01 -15.70 38.31
CA ALA A 13 -60.25 -15.16 37.78
C ALA A 13 -61.43 -15.52 38.70
N VAL A 14 -62.25 -14.49 38.96
CA VAL A 14 -63.71 -14.50 39.18
C VAL A 14 -64.26 -15.07 40.50
N GLY A 15 -65.21 -14.32 41.09
CA GLY A 15 -66.43 -14.96 41.62
C GLY A 15 -66.98 -14.45 42.94
N ALA A 16 -67.90 -13.47 42.83
CA ALA A 16 -69.09 -13.18 43.63
C ALA A 16 -69.43 -13.99 44.91
N GLY A 17 -69.78 -13.24 45.97
CA GLY A 17 -71.11 -13.24 46.62
C GLY A 17 -71.59 -14.46 47.41
N LEU A 18 -71.99 -14.24 48.67
CA LEU A 18 -73.31 -14.62 49.21
C LEU A 18 -73.51 -14.04 50.61
N ALA A 19 -74.73 -13.51 50.81
CA ALA A 19 -75.31 -13.11 52.08
C ALA A 19 -75.76 -14.35 52.89
N MET A 20 -75.96 -14.20 54.21
CA MET A 20 -77.08 -14.78 54.95
C MET A 20 -77.26 -14.09 56.30
N ALA A 21 -78.53 -13.89 56.64
CA ALA A 21 -79.08 -13.22 57.80
C ALA A 21 -79.42 -14.20 58.95
N GLY A 22 -79.71 -13.67 60.12
CA GLY A 22 -80.29 -14.38 61.27
C GLY A 22 -80.23 -13.50 62.53
N THR A 23 -81.22 -12.64 62.77
CA THR A 23 -82.43 -12.82 63.61
C THR A 23 -82.28 -12.30 65.05
N MET A 24 -83.35 -11.63 65.49
CA MET A 24 -83.56 -10.80 66.68
C MET A 24 -83.44 -11.55 68.01
N VAL A 25 -83.22 -10.82 69.12
CA VAL A 25 -84.09 -10.84 70.34
C VAL A 25 -83.81 -9.56 71.17
N THR A 26 -84.89 -8.87 71.53
CA THR A 26 -85.03 -7.80 72.54
C THR A 26 -85.07 -8.38 73.96
N GLY A 27 -84.49 -7.71 74.96
CA GLY A 27 -84.66 -8.13 76.36
C GLY A 27 -83.97 -7.22 77.38
N LEU A 28 -84.79 -6.57 78.19
CA LEU A 28 -84.49 -5.64 79.28
C LEU A 28 -83.70 -6.28 80.45
N LEU A 29 -82.87 -5.44 81.08
CA LEU A 29 -82.56 -5.31 82.52
C LEU A 29 -82.71 -6.53 83.45
N VAL A 30 -81.63 -6.88 84.16
CA VAL A 30 -81.44 -6.70 85.62
C VAL A 30 -80.19 -7.49 86.04
N THR A 31 -79.26 -6.79 86.69
CA THR A 31 -78.10 -7.36 87.38
C THR A 31 -78.52 -8.03 88.68
N PRO A 32 -77.76 -9.01 89.17
CA PRO A 32 -77.08 -8.75 90.44
C PRO A 32 -75.61 -9.11 90.43
N ALA A 33 -74.92 -8.44 91.33
CA ALA A 33 -73.48 -8.40 91.51
C ALA A 33 -72.89 -9.71 92.06
N ALA A 34 -71.69 -10.03 91.59
CA ALA A 34 -70.71 -10.74 92.40
C ALA A 34 -69.29 -10.35 91.98
N ALA A 35 -68.54 -9.83 92.97
CA ALA A 35 -67.08 -9.77 93.02
C ALA A 35 -66.37 -9.01 91.89
N ALA A 36 -66.42 -7.68 91.97
CA ALA A 36 -65.35 -6.82 91.47
C ALA A 36 -64.06 -7.14 92.23
N SER A 37 -63.32 -8.15 91.74
CA SER A 37 -61.88 -8.20 91.94
C SER A 37 -61.36 -6.84 91.49
N THR A 38 -60.81 -6.06 92.42
CA THR A 38 -60.11 -4.81 92.13
C THR A 38 -58.97 -5.14 91.17
N THR A 39 -59.29 -5.10 89.87
CA THR A 39 -58.31 -5.27 88.81
C THR A 39 -57.43 -4.05 88.91
N ALA A 40 -56.31 -4.21 89.61
CA ALA A 40 -55.26 -3.23 89.76
C ALA A 40 -55.10 -2.49 88.43
N ALA A 41 -55.39 -1.18 88.46
CA ALA A 41 -55.45 -0.35 87.26
C ALA A 41 -54.22 -0.65 86.40
N LYS A 42 -54.43 -1.24 85.21
CA LYS A 42 -53.34 -1.70 84.35
C LYS A 42 -52.44 -0.48 84.07
N PRO A 43 -51.12 -0.57 84.35
CA PRO A 43 -50.16 0.50 84.13
C PRO A 43 -50.38 1.23 82.80
N LYS A 44 -50.43 2.57 82.83
CA LYS A 44 -50.48 3.36 81.59
C LYS A 44 -49.14 3.21 80.87
N VAL A 45 -49.18 2.59 79.69
CA VAL A 45 -48.02 2.39 78.82
C VAL A 45 -48.22 3.24 77.57
N SER A 46 -47.24 4.08 77.24
CA SER A 46 -47.16 4.79 75.97
C SER A 46 -45.87 4.41 75.26
N VAL A 47 -45.96 4.08 73.98
CA VAL A 47 -44.84 3.61 73.16
C VAL A 47 -44.58 4.62 72.07
N ALA A 48 -43.36 5.18 72.02
CA ALA A 48 -42.95 6.10 70.97
C ALA A 48 -42.68 5.35 69.66
N THR A 49 -42.89 6.03 68.53
CA THR A 49 -42.48 5.53 67.21
C THR A 49 -41.00 5.17 67.22
N PRO A 50 -40.60 3.97 66.76
CA PRO A 50 -39.20 3.59 66.69
C PRO A 50 -38.40 4.51 65.77
N LYS A 51 -37.15 4.77 66.16
CA LYS A 51 -36.15 5.45 65.35
C LYS A 51 -35.11 4.44 64.89
N ALA A 52 -34.88 4.38 63.58
CA ALA A 52 -33.80 3.65 62.98
C ALA A 52 -32.52 4.53 62.95
N SER A 53 -31.38 3.91 63.21
CA SER A 53 -30.06 4.52 63.12
C SER A 53 -29.13 3.55 62.39
N PRO A 54 -28.69 3.90 61.16
CA PRO A 54 -29.18 5.02 60.33
C PRO A 54 -30.67 4.89 59.96
N LYS A 55 -31.37 6.02 59.73
CA LYS A 55 -32.77 6.03 59.27
C LYS A 55 -32.86 5.72 57.78
N ASP A 56 -31.98 6.37 57.02
CA ASP A 56 -31.80 6.20 55.60
C ASP A 56 -30.31 5.87 55.42
N TYR A 57 -30.01 4.70 54.87
CA TYR A 57 -28.65 4.23 54.62
C TYR A 57 -28.42 4.11 53.12
N GLU A 58 -27.33 4.69 52.66
CA GLU A 58 -26.79 4.51 51.31
C GLU A 58 -25.34 4.05 51.47
N GLY A 59 -24.99 2.92 50.85
CA GLY A 59 -23.61 2.41 50.87
C GLY A 59 -23.49 0.89 50.81
N GLY A 60 -22.33 0.38 51.19
CA GLY A 60 -22.00 -1.04 51.10
C GLY A 60 -22.78 -1.94 52.07
N CYS A 61 -23.34 -3.03 51.54
CA CYS A 61 -23.95 -4.08 52.34
C CYS A 61 -22.96 -5.26 52.54
N PRO A 62 -23.00 -5.96 53.69
CA PRO A 62 -24.04 -5.93 54.72
C PRO A 62 -23.95 -4.74 55.69
N VAL A 63 -25.10 -4.11 55.97
CA VAL A 63 -25.21 -3.03 56.96
C VAL A 63 -26.08 -3.44 58.15
N LYS A 64 -25.65 -3.05 59.36
CA LYS A 64 -26.40 -3.24 60.59
C LYS A 64 -27.18 -1.97 60.94
N VAL A 65 -28.50 -2.03 60.87
CA VAL A 65 -29.38 -0.92 61.29
C VAL A 65 -29.91 -1.21 62.69
N THR A 66 -29.81 -0.22 63.58
CA THR A 66 -30.29 -0.33 64.97
C THR A 66 -31.58 0.47 65.15
N PHE A 67 -32.61 -0.20 65.64
CA PHE A 67 -33.92 0.36 65.95
C PHE A 67 -34.01 0.62 67.44
N SER A 68 -34.54 1.78 67.82
CA SER A 68 -34.76 2.14 69.21
C SER A 68 -36.14 2.75 69.41
N SER A 69 -36.86 2.34 70.46
CA SER A 69 -38.14 2.92 70.83
C SER A 69 -38.18 3.20 72.33
N LYS A 70 -38.68 4.38 72.68
CA LYS A 70 -38.87 4.81 74.07
C LYS A 70 -40.27 4.42 74.52
N VAL A 71 -40.38 3.76 75.67
CA VAL A 71 -41.64 3.38 76.30
C VAL A 71 -41.77 4.10 77.63
N LYS A 72 -42.81 4.92 77.77
CA LYS A 72 -43.19 5.53 79.04
C LYS A 72 -44.08 4.54 79.79
N ILE A 73 -43.61 4.10 80.94
CA ILE A 73 -44.34 3.17 81.81
C ILE A 73 -44.62 3.92 83.10
N LYS A 74 -45.86 3.84 83.58
CA LYS A 74 -46.25 4.25 84.93
C LYS A 74 -46.51 2.99 85.78
N PRO A 75 -45.50 2.46 86.49
CA PRO A 75 -45.64 1.28 87.33
C PRO A 75 -46.71 1.47 88.40
N THR A 76 -47.51 0.44 88.67
CA THR A 76 -48.43 0.40 89.82
C THR A 76 -47.89 -0.46 90.96
N SER A 77 -46.76 -1.17 90.74
CA SER A 77 -46.06 -2.02 91.70
C SER A 77 -44.57 -1.69 91.77
N SER A 78 -43.90 -2.06 92.87
CA SER A 78 -42.46 -1.87 93.10
C SER A 78 -41.59 -2.60 92.08
N LYS A 79 -42.12 -3.65 91.43
CA LYS A 79 -41.52 -4.36 90.29
C LYS A 79 -42.58 -4.53 89.20
N THR A 80 -42.33 -3.96 88.02
CA THR A 80 -43.22 -4.13 86.86
C THR A 80 -42.47 -4.84 85.75
N ARG A 81 -42.94 -6.03 85.37
CA ARG A 81 -42.39 -6.81 84.27
C ARG A 81 -42.97 -6.34 82.94
N VAL A 82 -42.13 -5.77 82.11
CA VAL A 82 -42.45 -5.36 80.74
C VAL A 82 -42.12 -6.51 79.82
N VAL A 83 -43.07 -6.93 79.01
CA VAL A 83 -42.87 -7.96 77.99
C VAL A 83 -43.12 -7.32 76.65
N TYR A 84 -42.18 -7.45 75.71
CA TYR A 84 -42.26 -6.77 74.43
C TYR A 84 -41.68 -7.63 73.30
N ARG A 85 -42.05 -7.28 72.07
CA ARG A 85 -41.45 -7.80 70.84
C ARG A 85 -41.47 -6.73 69.76
N TRP A 86 -40.62 -6.88 68.77
CA TRP A 86 -40.61 -6.05 67.58
C TRP A 86 -41.43 -6.70 66.46
N LEU A 87 -42.09 -5.85 65.69
CA LEU A 87 -42.83 -6.19 64.48
C LEU A 87 -42.05 -5.64 63.29
N HIS A 88 -41.76 -6.49 62.32
CA HIS A 88 -40.99 -6.16 61.13
C HIS A 88 -41.91 -5.95 59.92
N GLY A 89 -41.49 -5.14 58.97
CA GLY A 89 -42.30 -4.82 57.79
C GLY A 89 -42.54 -5.98 56.82
N ASP A 90 -41.78 -7.07 56.95
CA ASP A 90 -41.99 -8.34 56.23
C ASP A 90 -43.07 -9.24 56.89
N GLY A 91 -43.68 -8.79 57.99
CA GLY A 91 -44.68 -9.54 58.75
C GLY A 91 -44.10 -10.48 59.81
N SER A 92 -42.78 -10.67 59.83
CA SER A 92 -42.10 -11.45 60.87
C SER A 92 -42.09 -10.72 62.22
N LYS A 93 -41.79 -11.44 63.30
CA LYS A 93 -41.83 -10.93 64.67
C LYS A 93 -40.57 -11.36 65.41
N SER A 94 -39.99 -10.47 66.19
CA SER A 94 -38.85 -10.81 67.05
C SER A 94 -39.27 -11.80 68.14
N LYS A 95 -38.28 -12.49 68.72
CA LYS A 95 -38.48 -13.21 69.99
C LYS A 95 -39.04 -12.26 71.04
N VAL A 96 -39.91 -12.79 71.90
CA VAL A 96 -40.48 -12.04 73.03
C VAL A 96 -39.38 -11.82 74.07
N LYS A 97 -39.15 -10.56 74.43
CA LYS A 97 -38.16 -10.14 75.43
C LYS A 97 -38.88 -9.65 76.68
N SER A 98 -38.26 -9.81 77.83
CA SER A 98 -38.76 -9.30 79.10
C SER A 98 -37.74 -8.36 79.75
N TYR A 99 -38.24 -7.28 80.35
CA TYR A 99 -37.46 -6.30 81.08
C TYR A 99 -38.18 -5.95 82.38
N THR A 100 -37.50 -6.02 83.51
CA THR A 100 -38.09 -5.72 84.83
C THR A 100 -37.75 -4.29 85.23
N LEU A 101 -38.77 -3.44 85.28
CA LEU A 101 -38.65 -2.07 85.78
C LEU A 101 -38.83 -2.08 87.31
N LYS A 102 -37.85 -1.51 88.03
CA LYS A 102 -37.89 -1.33 89.49
C LYS A 102 -38.32 0.09 89.85
N GLY A 103 -39.12 0.23 90.90
CA GLY A 103 -39.62 1.50 91.43
C GLY A 103 -41.02 1.88 90.93
N LYS A 104 -41.68 2.79 91.67
CA LYS A 104 -43.08 3.21 91.42
C LYS A 104 -43.22 4.47 90.55
N SER A 105 -42.12 5.13 90.18
CA SER A 105 -42.16 6.37 89.41
C SER A 105 -42.28 6.14 87.89
N ALA A 106 -42.96 7.06 87.21
CA ALA A 106 -43.08 7.04 85.75
C ALA A 106 -41.71 7.23 85.09
N ARG A 107 -41.28 6.30 84.22
CA ARG A 107 -39.97 6.37 83.56
C ARG A 107 -40.05 6.02 82.09
N TRP A 108 -39.13 6.59 81.32
CA TRP A 108 -38.88 6.21 79.93
C TRP A 108 -37.83 5.11 79.89
N VAL A 109 -38.15 3.99 79.27
CA VAL A 109 -37.21 2.89 79.00
C VAL A 109 -36.97 2.83 77.50
N THR A 110 -35.72 2.69 77.07
CA THR A 110 -35.39 2.55 75.65
C THR A 110 -35.13 1.09 75.34
N PHE A 111 -35.94 0.51 74.45
CA PHE A 111 -35.68 -0.83 73.92
C PHE A 111 -34.98 -0.72 72.58
N LYS A 112 -34.03 -1.62 72.33
CA LYS A 112 -33.25 -1.67 71.09
C LYS A 112 -33.32 -3.03 70.42
N GLU A 113 -33.19 -3.03 69.10
CA GLU A 113 -32.96 -4.21 68.27
C GLU A 113 -32.07 -3.81 67.10
N SER A 114 -31.28 -4.76 66.58
CA SER A 114 -30.53 -4.54 65.35
C SER A 114 -30.84 -5.63 64.35
N ALA A 115 -30.93 -5.27 63.08
CA ALA A 115 -31.06 -6.20 61.97
C ALA A 115 -29.94 -5.92 60.94
N THR A 116 -29.47 -6.98 60.29
CA THR A 116 -28.45 -6.87 59.23
C THR A 116 -29.11 -7.02 57.87
N PHE A 117 -28.94 -6.04 57.01
CA PHE A 117 -29.51 -6.02 55.67
C PHE A 117 -28.41 -6.30 54.64
N LYS A 118 -28.65 -7.29 53.78
CA LYS A 118 -27.71 -7.73 52.72
C LYS A 118 -28.09 -7.23 51.33
N LYS A 119 -29.28 -6.65 51.18
CA LYS A 119 -29.86 -6.19 49.91
C LYS A 119 -30.76 -4.97 50.16
N ASP A 120 -31.07 -4.25 49.09
CA ASP A 120 -31.92 -3.06 49.11
C ASP A 120 -33.27 -3.34 49.77
N VAL A 121 -33.66 -2.45 50.68
CA VAL A 121 -35.00 -2.39 51.25
C VAL A 121 -35.51 -0.95 51.23
N LYS A 122 -36.44 -0.67 50.32
CA LYS A 122 -37.06 0.65 50.18
C LYS A 122 -38.34 0.73 51.00
N LYS A 123 -38.52 1.82 51.75
CA LYS A 123 -39.73 2.14 52.52
C LYS A 123 -40.18 1.02 53.47
N ASN A 124 -39.22 0.32 54.10
CA ASN A 124 -39.51 -0.72 55.08
C ASN A 124 -39.83 -0.09 56.45
N TRP A 125 -40.38 -0.85 57.40
CA TRP A 125 -40.78 -0.33 58.71
C TRP A 125 -40.55 -1.29 59.87
N GLN A 126 -40.44 -0.74 61.07
CA GLN A 126 -40.52 -1.49 62.33
C GLN A 126 -41.46 -0.84 63.33
N ALA A 127 -42.08 -1.65 64.18
CA ALA A 127 -42.92 -1.19 65.29
C ALA A 127 -42.60 -1.99 66.57
N LEU A 128 -42.69 -1.34 67.73
CA LEU A 128 -42.54 -2.01 69.01
C LEU A 128 -43.92 -2.36 69.56
N GLN A 129 -44.12 -3.63 69.91
CA GLN A 129 -45.33 -4.12 70.56
C GLN A 129 -45.02 -4.54 71.99
N VAL A 130 -45.54 -3.77 72.95
CA VAL A 130 -45.58 -4.17 74.35
C VAL A 130 -46.76 -5.12 74.51
N LEU A 131 -46.56 -6.24 75.20
CA LEU A 131 -47.54 -7.29 75.49
C LEU A 131 -48.01 -7.22 76.94
N SER A 132 -47.10 -6.91 77.86
CA SER A 132 -47.36 -6.76 79.30
C SER A 132 -46.61 -5.53 79.82
N PRO A 133 -47.17 -4.75 80.76
CA PRO A 133 -48.42 -4.98 81.51
C PRO A 133 -49.71 -4.63 80.74
N ARG A 134 -49.59 -3.92 79.62
CA ARG A 134 -50.72 -3.60 78.72
C ARG A 134 -50.26 -3.78 77.29
N LYS A 135 -51.12 -4.40 76.47
CA LYS A 135 -50.86 -4.54 75.04
C LYS A 135 -50.98 -3.18 74.35
N VAL A 136 -49.86 -2.66 73.85
CA VAL A 136 -49.79 -1.40 73.10
C VAL A 136 -48.78 -1.56 71.98
N THR A 137 -49.17 -1.19 70.76
CA THR A 137 -48.28 -1.20 69.59
C THR A 137 -47.95 0.24 69.22
N SER A 138 -46.67 0.52 68.94
CA SER A 138 -46.25 1.82 68.44
C SER A 138 -46.80 2.09 67.03
N LYS A 139 -46.72 3.36 66.60
CA LYS A 139 -46.75 3.68 65.16
C LYS A 139 -45.54 3.04 64.46
N LYS A 140 -45.64 2.87 63.14
CA LYS A 140 -44.57 2.37 62.27
C LYS A 140 -43.44 3.40 62.15
N GLY A 141 -42.21 3.00 62.46
CA GLY A 141 -41.00 3.75 62.14
C GLY A 141 -40.45 3.28 60.81
N TYR A 142 -40.46 4.13 59.79
CA TYR A 142 -39.96 3.81 58.46
C TYR A 142 -38.45 4.03 58.36
N PHE A 143 -37.81 3.19 57.56
CA PHE A 143 -36.38 3.27 57.24
C PHE A 143 -36.12 2.80 55.80
N SER A 144 -34.97 3.18 55.26
CA SER A 144 -34.50 2.74 53.96
C SER A 144 -33.05 2.27 54.02
N VAL A 145 -32.75 1.22 53.26
CA VAL A 145 -31.40 0.76 52.98
C VAL A 145 -31.29 0.64 51.47
N ASP A 146 -30.52 1.53 50.86
CA ASP A 146 -30.05 1.40 49.49
C ASP A 146 -28.65 0.80 49.58
N CYS A 147 -28.55 -0.51 49.31
CA CYS A 147 -27.25 -1.12 49.14
C CYS A 147 -26.76 -0.64 47.78
N GLU A 148 -25.79 0.28 47.78
CA GLU A 148 -25.05 0.51 46.56
C GLU A 148 -24.53 -0.86 46.13
N LYS A 149 -24.95 -1.30 44.93
CA LYS A 149 -24.26 -2.38 44.27
C LYS A 149 -22.80 -1.98 44.37
N GLN A 150 -22.00 -2.84 44.97
CA GLN A 150 -20.60 -2.89 44.64
C GLN A 150 -20.57 -3.19 43.14
N VAL A 151 -20.77 -2.15 42.32
CA VAL A 151 -19.95 -1.98 41.13
C VAL A 151 -18.58 -2.24 41.73
N VAL A 152 -17.98 -3.34 41.35
CA VAL A 152 -16.56 -3.52 41.52
C VAL A 152 -15.98 -2.26 40.89
N LEU A 153 -15.74 -1.26 41.73
CA LEU A 153 -14.99 -0.09 41.37
C LEU A 153 -13.64 -0.72 41.10
N LYS A 154 -13.38 -0.99 39.81
CA LYS A 154 -12.01 -1.14 39.32
C LYS A 154 -11.23 -0.06 40.08
N PRO A 155 -10.21 -0.45 40.86
CA PRO A 155 -9.57 0.42 41.84
C PRO A 155 -9.39 1.77 41.19
N ALA A 156 -9.89 2.83 41.85
CA ALA A 156 -9.96 4.21 41.37
C ALA A 156 -9.03 4.36 40.17
N GLN A 157 -9.56 4.32 38.94
CA GLN A 157 -8.70 4.26 37.76
C GLN A 157 -7.72 5.43 37.90
N ARG A 158 -6.49 5.10 38.32
CA ARG A 158 -5.35 6.00 38.20
C ARG A 158 -5.46 6.51 36.77
N PRO A 159 -5.23 7.80 36.50
CA PRO A 159 -5.13 8.27 35.13
C PRO A 159 -4.12 7.36 34.44
N TRP A 160 -4.65 6.41 33.68
CA TRP A 160 -3.87 5.36 33.06
C TRP A 160 -3.86 5.73 31.60
N VAL A 161 -2.66 5.70 31.04
CA VAL A 161 -2.46 5.88 29.63
C VAL A 161 -1.95 4.54 29.12
N LYS A 162 -2.52 4.03 28.03
CA LYS A 162 -1.86 2.96 27.25
C LYS A 162 -1.59 3.48 25.86
N ALA A 163 -0.43 3.11 25.37
CA ALA A 163 -0.03 3.33 24.00
C ALA A 163 0.11 1.97 23.30
N HIS A 164 -0.41 1.85 22.08
CA HIS A 164 -0.13 0.72 21.20
C HIS A 164 0.35 1.28 19.87
N VAL A 165 1.38 0.67 19.30
CA VAL A 165 1.88 1.02 17.98
C VAL A 165 1.67 -0.18 17.07
N LYS A 166 1.09 0.08 15.90
CA LYS A 166 1.09 -0.86 14.80
C LYS A 166 1.91 -0.22 13.67
N VAL A 167 2.85 -1.00 13.14
CA VAL A 167 3.51 -0.71 11.87
C VAL A 167 2.93 -1.71 10.89
N ASP A 168 2.39 -1.24 9.78
CA ASP A 168 1.94 -2.14 8.73
C ASP A 168 3.18 -2.84 8.13
N ARG A 169 3.13 -4.17 7.96
CA ARG A 169 4.25 -4.93 7.39
C ARG A 169 4.53 -4.36 5.99
N TYR A 170 5.70 -3.75 5.83
CA TYR A 170 6.04 -3.03 4.62
C TYR A 170 7.16 -3.75 3.87
N THR A 171 6.80 -4.41 2.77
CA THR A 171 7.72 -5.12 1.87
C THR A 171 7.66 -4.48 0.48
N SER A 172 8.11 -3.23 0.36
CA SER A 172 8.29 -2.55 -0.93
C SER A 172 9.41 -1.49 -0.85
N SER A 173 9.72 -0.88 -1.99
CA SER A 173 10.91 -0.05 -2.27
C SER A 173 11.30 0.95 -1.17
N CYS A 174 12.60 1.24 -1.07
CA CYS A 174 13.20 2.22 -0.14
C CYS A 174 12.63 3.66 -0.28
N ASP A 175 11.95 3.97 -1.39
CA ASP A 175 11.39 5.30 -1.64
C ASP A 175 10.11 5.60 -0.87
N SER A 176 9.44 4.54 -0.41
CA SER A 176 8.16 4.66 0.26
C SER A 176 8.31 4.93 1.75
N ARG A 177 7.39 5.72 2.31
CA ARG A 177 7.38 6.04 3.74
C ARG A 177 6.81 4.86 4.52
N ILE A 178 7.42 4.59 5.66
CA ILE A 178 6.89 3.65 6.65
C ILE A 178 6.06 4.46 7.64
N ASP A 179 4.78 4.13 7.75
CA ASP A 179 3.85 4.74 8.68
C ASP A 179 3.70 3.87 9.94
N ALA A 180 3.93 4.48 11.09
CA ALA A 180 3.63 3.95 12.41
C ALA A 180 2.40 4.66 12.95
N VAL A 181 1.39 3.88 13.35
CA VAL A 181 0.18 4.44 13.96
C VAL A 181 0.11 4.05 15.42
N GLY A 182 0.08 5.07 16.27
CA GLY A 182 -0.05 4.98 17.71
C GLY A 182 -1.51 5.19 18.13
N SER A 183 -2.05 4.36 19.02
CA SER A 183 -3.32 4.63 19.72
C SER A 183 -3.02 4.92 21.18
N ILE A 184 -3.45 6.10 21.64
CA ILE A 184 -3.36 6.55 23.02
C ILE A 184 -4.74 6.47 23.65
N ARG A 185 -4.89 5.67 24.70
CA ARG A 185 -6.13 5.56 25.48
C ARG A 185 -5.95 6.11 26.88
N VAL A 186 -6.93 6.88 27.35
CA VAL A 186 -6.93 7.49 28.67
C VAL A 186 -8.20 7.12 29.44
N GLY A 187 -8.09 6.94 30.75
CA GLY A 187 -9.27 6.70 31.61
C GLY A 187 -10.13 7.95 31.85
N LYS A 188 -9.56 9.16 31.68
CA LYS A 188 -10.26 10.44 31.78
C LYS A 188 -9.70 11.41 30.74
N PRO A 189 -10.51 12.34 30.20
CA PRO A 189 -10.02 13.33 29.25
C PRO A 189 -8.80 14.08 29.79
N SER A 190 -7.68 14.06 29.07
CA SER A 190 -6.41 14.58 29.56
C SER A 190 -5.51 15.02 28.42
N TRP A 191 -4.66 16.02 28.70
CA TRP A 191 -3.55 16.36 27.83
C TRP A 191 -2.43 15.33 28.00
N VAL A 192 -2.07 14.68 26.91
CA VAL A 192 -1.02 13.67 26.88
C VAL A 192 0.15 14.21 26.09
N LYS A 193 1.32 14.29 26.74
CA LYS A 193 2.60 14.59 26.08
C LYS A 193 3.28 13.27 25.75
N TYR A 194 3.66 13.09 24.50
CA TYR A 194 4.23 11.84 24.00
C TYR A 194 5.45 12.09 23.12
N ARG A 195 6.26 11.06 22.91
CA ARG A 195 7.35 11.04 21.94
C ARG A 195 7.47 9.68 21.25
N TRP A 196 7.85 9.72 19.99
CA TRP A 196 8.13 8.55 19.18
C TRP A 196 9.59 8.15 19.34
N LEU A 197 9.80 6.85 19.55
CA LEU A 197 11.11 6.23 19.66
C LEU A 197 11.31 5.29 18.46
N ARG A 198 12.43 5.45 17.75
CA ARG A 198 12.88 4.52 16.72
C ARG A 198 14.25 3.98 17.10
N ASN A 199 14.35 2.67 17.31
CA ASN A 199 15.58 2.00 17.74
C ASN A 199 16.25 2.68 18.96
N GLY A 200 15.44 3.11 19.94
CA GLY A 200 15.90 3.76 21.18
C GLY A 200 16.16 5.26 21.09
N ARG A 201 16.10 5.88 19.90
CA ARG A 201 16.27 7.33 19.73
C ARG A 201 14.94 8.04 19.60
N VAL A 202 14.80 9.22 20.21
CA VAL A 202 13.64 10.09 20.04
C VAL A 202 13.67 10.68 18.63
N VAL A 203 12.59 10.48 17.86
CA VAL A 203 12.50 10.89 16.45
C VAL A 203 11.39 11.90 16.18
N ASP A 204 10.39 11.98 17.05
CA ASP A 204 9.29 12.93 16.97
C ASP A 204 8.61 13.08 18.35
N SER A 205 7.87 14.17 18.58
CA SER A 205 7.15 14.38 19.83
C SER A 205 5.93 15.28 19.66
N GLY A 206 4.95 15.14 20.55
CA GLY A 206 3.72 15.91 20.46
C GLY A 206 2.97 16.02 21.77
N SER A 207 1.93 16.85 21.77
CA SER A 207 0.96 16.96 22.86
C SER A 207 -0.45 16.97 22.27
N VAL A 208 -1.32 16.11 22.79
CA VAL A 208 -2.69 15.99 22.26
C VAL A 208 -3.68 15.80 23.39
N LYS A 209 -4.86 16.43 23.29
CA LYS A 209 -5.97 16.20 24.20
C LYS A 209 -6.70 14.92 23.79
N VAL A 210 -6.70 13.93 24.67
CA VAL A 210 -7.35 12.62 24.45
C VAL A 210 -8.58 12.55 25.34
N TRP A 211 -9.74 12.21 24.78
CA TRP A 211 -10.99 12.06 25.53
C TRP A 211 -11.24 10.63 26.00
N ASN A 212 -11.02 9.66 25.10
CA ASN A 212 -11.11 8.22 25.39
C ASN A 212 -9.99 7.48 24.64
N ASP A 213 -9.96 7.62 23.31
CA ASP A 213 -8.91 7.12 22.41
C ASP A 213 -8.53 8.22 21.41
N ARG A 214 -7.26 8.26 21.00
CA ARG A 214 -6.76 9.13 19.93
C ARG A 214 -5.64 8.43 19.18
N ARG A 215 -5.72 8.50 17.85
CA ARG A 215 -4.64 8.05 16.97
C ARG A 215 -3.62 9.18 16.75
N VAL A 216 -2.35 8.82 16.80
CA VAL A 216 -1.20 9.67 16.47
C VAL A 216 -0.36 8.95 15.43
N HIS A 217 0.32 9.70 14.57
CA HIS A 217 1.01 9.16 13.42
C HIS A 217 2.47 9.59 13.44
N TYR A 218 3.34 8.68 13.00
CA TYR A 218 4.75 8.97 12.74
C TYR A 218 5.12 8.28 11.44
N SER A 219 5.83 8.98 10.55
CA SER A 219 6.27 8.39 9.29
C SER A 219 7.71 8.75 8.99
N PHE A 220 8.43 7.84 8.33
CA PHE A 220 9.82 8.05 7.95
C PHE A 220 10.18 7.34 6.65
N LYS A 221 11.20 7.84 5.94
CA LYS A 221 11.79 7.14 4.80
C LYS A 221 12.93 6.22 5.27
N PRO A 222 12.94 4.93 4.92
CA PRO A 222 14.05 4.06 5.22
C PRO A 222 15.20 4.30 4.23
N GLY A 223 16.36 4.73 4.71
CA GLY A 223 17.55 4.98 3.86
C GLY A 223 18.28 3.72 3.38
N GLY A 224 17.67 2.53 3.52
CA GLY A 224 18.28 1.24 3.23
C GLY A 224 17.57 0.06 3.90
N SER A 225 17.93 -1.16 3.50
CA SER A 225 17.46 -2.41 4.12
C SER A 225 17.94 -2.53 5.56
N HIS A 226 17.02 -2.69 6.51
CA HIS A 226 17.34 -2.89 7.92
C HIS A 226 16.14 -3.45 8.70
N LYS A 227 16.40 -3.96 9.89
CA LYS A 227 15.37 -4.30 10.88
C LYS A 227 15.36 -3.25 11.98
N GLY A 228 14.19 -2.98 12.53
CA GLY A 228 14.06 -2.01 13.61
C GLY A 228 12.76 -2.16 14.36
N TRP A 229 12.54 -1.23 15.29
CA TRP A 229 11.28 -1.12 16.01
C TRP A 229 10.93 0.34 16.26
N VAL A 230 9.63 0.59 16.34
CA VAL A 230 9.05 1.86 16.78
C VAL A 230 8.27 1.63 18.08
N ALA A 231 8.36 2.58 19.01
CA ALA A 231 7.50 2.64 20.18
C ALA A 231 7.01 4.06 20.43
N LEU A 232 5.88 4.17 21.10
CA LEU A 232 5.31 5.43 21.55
C LEU A 232 5.50 5.52 23.06
N GLU A 233 6.24 6.52 23.52
CA GLU A 233 6.41 6.83 24.92
C GLU A 233 5.47 7.97 25.31
N ILE A 234 4.75 7.77 26.40
CA ILE A 234 4.01 8.81 27.09
C ILE A 234 4.92 9.40 28.16
N VAL A 235 5.12 10.71 28.09
CA VAL A 235 5.96 11.48 29.03
C VAL A 235 5.10 12.02 30.18
N ARG A 236 3.87 12.47 29.89
CA ARG A 236 2.88 12.96 30.88
C ARG A 236 1.47 12.58 30.44
N PRO A 237 0.51 12.34 31.37
CA PRO A 237 0.59 12.53 32.84
C PRO A 237 1.31 11.42 33.63
N GLY A 238 1.75 10.35 32.98
CA GLY A 238 2.61 9.33 33.60
C GLY A 238 3.60 8.79 32.58
N HIS A 239 4.74 8.28 33.03
CA HIS A 239 5.71 7.63 32.16
C HIS A 239 5.25 6.20 31.84
N THR A 240 4.93 5.95 30.57
CA THR A 240 4.61 4.61 30.09
C THR A 240 5.03 4.47 28.63
N TYR A 241 5.26 3.25 28.18
CA TYR A 241 5.70 2.94 26.82
C TYR A 241 4.72 1.96 26.19
N SER A 242 4.49 2.12 24.90
CA SER A 242 3.91 1.04 24.11
C SER A 242 4.88 -0.14 24.07
N GLY A 243 4.35 -1.34 23.78
CA GLY A 243 5.20 -2.42 23.26
C GLY A 243 5.97 -1.96 22.02
N ARG A 244 7.08 -2.64 21.75
CA ARG A 244 7.87 -2.42 20.53
C ARG A 244 7.13 -3.01 19.33
N ALA A 245 6.81 -2.17 18.36
CA ALA A 245 6.31 -2.59 17.07
C ALA A 245 7.52 -2.82 16.14
N TYR A 246 7.87 -4.08 15.93
CA TYR A 246 8.97 -4.45 15.04
C TYR A 246 8.58 -4.29 13.58
N TYR A 247 9.54 -3.84 12.78
CA TYR A 247 9.43 -3.75 11.34
C TYR A 247 10.71 -4.27 10.69
N GLU A 248 10.55 -4.82 9.49
CA GLU A 248 11.66 -5.24 8.64
C GLU A 248 11.51 -4.50 7.32
N VAL A 249 12.55 -3.76 6.95
CA VAL A 249 12.67 -3.13 5.64
C VAL A 249 13.58 -3.99 4.81
N ARG A 250 13.01 -4.58 3.76
CA ARG A 250 13.78 -5.16 2.65
C ARG A 250 13.64 -4.21 1.48
N CYS A 251 14.65 -3.37 1.29
CA CYS A 251 14.84 -2.76 -0.01
C CYS A 251 15.36 -3.86 -0.92
N GLU A 252 14.56 -4.18 -1.95
CA GLU A 252 15.09 -4.93 -3.08
C GLU A 252 16.33 -4.17 -3.55
N ALA A 253 17.46 -4.89 -3.69
CA ALA A 253 18.68 -4.29 -4.20
C ALA A 253 18.32 -3.49 -5.45
N ASP A 254 18.75 -2.22 -5.51
CA ASP A 254 18.45 -1.32 -6.63
C ASP A 254 18.59 -2.10 -7.92
N ALA A 255 17.56 -2.06 -8.77
CA ALA A 255 17.62 -2.79 -10.02
C ALA A 255 18.90 -2.35 -10.75
N ARG A 256 19.71 -3.32 -11.18
CA ARG A 256 20.95 -3.08 -11.92
C ARG A 256 20.84 -3.76 -13.26
N ALA A 257 21.37 -3.12 -14.29
CA ALA A 257 21.51 -3.70 -15.59
C ALA A 257 22.97 -3.77 -16.04
N THR A 258 23.25 -4.82 -16.80
CA THR A 258 24.51 -5.03 -17.50
C THR A 258 24.21 -5.33 -18.96
N ALA A 259 25.20 -5.10 -19.82
CA ALA A 259 25.08 -5.45 -21.21
C ALA A 259 26.40 -6.03 -21.73
N ALA A 260 26.29 -6.95 -22.67
CA ALA A 260 27.40 -7.52 -23.42
C ALA A 260 27.10 -7.43 -24.91
N VAL A 261 28.12 -7.21 -25.73
CA VAL A 261 27.99 -7.11 -27.19
C VAL A 261 28.98 -8.04 -27.87
N SER A 262 28.51 -8.71 -28.92
CA SER A 262 29.31 -9.50 -29.85
C SER A 262 29.23 -8.89 -31.26
N ALA A 263 30.37 -8.90 -31.95
CA ALA A 263 30.49 -8.44 -33.32
C ALA A 263 30.27 -9.61 -34.29
N PRO A 264 29.79 -9.33 -35.52
CA PRO A 264 29.87 -10.33 -36.58
C PRO A 264 31.34 -10.58 -36.95
N ALA A 265 31.61 -11.71 -37.63
CA ALA A 265 32.93 -12.01 -38.17
C ALA A 265 33.43 -10.91 -39.13
N ASP A 266 34.72 -10.84 -39.39
CA ASP A 266 35.27 -9.92 -40.40
C ASP A 266 34.69 -10.21 -41.79
N TYR A 267 34.61 -9.18 -42.62
CA TYR A 267 34.03 -9.26 -43.95
C TYR A 267 35.04 -8.86 -45.02
N ARG A 268 35.11 -9.64 -46.09
CA ARG A 268 35.82 -9.30 -47.32
C ARG A 268 34.91 -9.57 -48.52
N GLY A 269 34.58 -8.54 -49.29
CA GLY A 269 33.68 -8.68 -50.44
C GLY A 269 33.15 -7.33 -50.94
N SER A 270 32.09 -7.37 -51.75
CA SER A 270 31.48 -6.16 -52.32
C SER A 270 30.78 -5.32 -51.25
N CYS A 271 30.92 -4.01 -51.33
CA CYS A 271 30.22 -3.04 -50.50
C CYS A 271 29.16 -2.30 -51.34
N PRO A 272 28.07 -1.77 -50.74
CA PRO A 272 27.80 -1.68 -49.30
C PRO A 272 27.32 -3.00 -48.67
N VAL A 273 27.69 -3.24 -47.41
CA VAL A 273 27.30 -4.45 -46.66
C VAL A 273 26.75 -4.12 -45.28
N GLY A 274 25.68 -4.81 -44.87
CA GLY A 274 25.14 -4.73 -43.52
C GLY A 274 25.91 -5.61 -42.53
N ARG A 275 26.38 -5.04 -41.42
CA ARG A 275 27.05 -5.73 -40.31
C ARG A 275 26.16 -5.72 -39.07
N LYS A 276 25.61 -6.88 -38.69
CA LYS A 276 24.69 -7.02 -37.56
C LYS A 276 25.45 -7.37 -36.27
N PHE A 277 25.40 -6.47 -35.29
CA PHE A 277 25.90 -6.69 -33.93
C PHE A 277 24.79 -7.28 -33.06
N HIS A 278 25.18 -8.20 -32.17
CA HIS A 278 24.28 -8.84 -31.22
C HIS A 278 24.63 -8.40 -29.81
N GLY A 279 23.63 -7.98 -29.05
CA GLY A 279 23.79 -7.59 -27.65
C GLY A 279 22.89 -8.42 -26.75
N ILE A 280 23.33 -8.63 -25.51
CA ILE A 280 22.52 -9.18 -24.44
C ILE A 280 22.43 -8.09 -23.37
N VAL A 281 21.22 -7.78 -22.93
CA VAL A 281 20.95 -6.88 -21.81
C VAL A 281 20.35 -7.70 -20.69
N ASP A 282 21.00 -7.67 -19.53
CA ASP A 282 20.60 -8.40 -18.33
C ASP A 282 20.14 -7.42 -17.26
N ALA A 283 19.05 -7.74 -16.58
CA ALA A 283 18.59 -7.01 -15.40
C ALA A 283 18.63 -7.91 -14.16
N HIS A 284 19.11 -7.35 -13.05
CA HIS A 284 19.19 -8.01 -11.76
C HIS A 284 18.44 -7.19 -10.70
N GLY A 285 17.82 -7.87 -9.74
CA GLY A 285 17.12 -7.23 -8.62
C GLY A 285 15.62 -7.09 -8.85
N ALA A 286 15.10 -5.89 -8.54
CA ALA A 286 13.68 -5.56 -8.67
C ALA A 286 13.21 -5.57 -10.14
N SER A 287 11.90 -5.73 -10.35
CA SER A 287 11.31 -5.50 -11.68
C SER A 287 11.61 -4.07 -12.13
N THR A 288 12.12 -3.92 -13.35
CA THR A 288 12.60 -2.64 -13.84
C THR A 288 12.44 -2.50 -15.35
N THR A 289 12.42 -1.25 -15.80
CA THR A 289 12.57 -0.91 -17.21
C THR A 289 14.00 -0.47 -17.43
N VAL A 290 14.76 -1.26 -18.17
CA VAL A 290 16.11 -0.91 -18.59
C VAL A 290 16.03 -0.02 -19.81
N LYS A 291 16.58 1.19 -19.70
CA LYS A 291 16.75 2.11 -20.82
C LYS A 291 18.16 1.94 -21.36
N TYR A 292 18.30 1.64 -22.64
CA TYR A 292 19.60 1.40 -23.26
C TYR A 292 19.68 2.06 -24.64
N ARG A 293 20.88 2.23 -25.19
CA ARG A 293 21.09 2.61 -26.58
C ARG A 293 22.34 1.99 -27.15
N TRP A 294 22.36 1.83 -28.47
CA TRP A 294 23.56 1.51 -29.22
C TRP A 294 24.39 2.77 -29.45
N ALA A 295 25.70 2.66 -29.26
CA ALA A 295 26.66 3.74 -29.47
C ALA A 295 27.95 3.22 -30.12
N GLY A 296 28.69 4.13 -30.73
CA GLY A 296 29.93 3.85 -31.46
C GLY A 296 30.71 5.14 -31.72
N PRO A 297 31.91 5.05 -32.32
CA PRO A 297 32.64 6.24 -32.75
C PRO A 297 31.77 7.08 -33.70
N GLY A 298 31.55 8.35 -33.37
CA GLY A 298 30.71 9.27 -34.16
C GLY A 298 29.21 8.92 -34.24
N TYR A 299 28.75 7.89 -33.51
CA TYR A 299 27.37 7.42 -33.59
C TYR A 299 26.74 7.28 -32.21
N ARG A 300 25.55 7.86 -32.03
CA ARG A 300 24.75 7.69 -30.82
C ARG A 300 23.29 7.45 -31.21
N GLY A 301 22.83 6.22 -31.04
CA GLY A 301 21.48 5.81 -31.39
C GLY A 301 20.40 6.30 -30.41
N PRO A 302 19.11 6.08 -30.75
CA PRO A 302 17.99 6.40 -29.89
C PRO A 302 17.99 5.55 -28.62
N VAL A 303 17.36 6.07 -27.56
CA VAL A 303 17.16 5.32 -26.32
C VAL A 303 15.97 4.38 -26.49
N MET A 304 16.23 3.09 -26.31
CA MET A 304 15.28 1.99 -26.33
C MET A 304 14.95 1.56 -24.89
N SER A 305 13.81 0.90 -24.68
CA SER A 305 13.37 0.41 -23.37
C SER A 305 13.05 -1.08 -23.43
N LEU A 306 13.49 -1.82 -22.42
CA LEU A 306 13.16 -3.23 -22.20
C LEU A 306 12.56 -3.39 -20.81
N TYR A 307 11.44 -4.07 -20.71
CA TYR A 307 10.82 -4.39 -19.44
C TYR A 307 11.27 -5.76 -18.96
N PHE A 308 11.75 -5.82 -17.71
CA PHE A 308 12.14 -7.04 -17.04
C PHE A 308 11.19 -7.28 -15.85
N PRO A 309 10.35 -8.33 -15.91
CA PRO A 309 9.57 -8.76 -14.75
C PRO A 309 10.51 -9.26 -13.65
N ARG A 310 10.01 -9.39 -12.40
CA ARG A 310 10.79 -9.89 -11.25
C ARG A 310 11.57 -11.14 -11.64
N HIS A 311 12.81 -11.26 -11.13
CA HIS A 311 13.84 -12.30 -11.41
C HIS A 311 14.84 -11.92 -12.52
N SER A 312 16.07 -12.43 -12.40
CA SER A 312 17.15 -12.19 -13.37
C SER A 312 16.76 -12.71 -14.74
N ALA A 313 16.63 -11.80 -15.71
CA ALA A 313 16.25 -12.12 -17.07
C ALA A 313 17.18 -11.40 -18.05
N ALA A 314 17.51 -12.13 -19.12
CA ALA A 314 18.35 -11.69 -20.23
C ALA A 314 17.48 -11.42 -21.45
N GLN A 315 17.72 -10.33 -22.17
CA GLN A 315 17.07 -10.07 -23.45
C GLN A 315 18.11 -9.80 -24.54
N SER A 316 17.89 -10.44 -25.69
CA SER A 316 18.72 -10.25 -26.88
C SER A 316 18.25 -9.00 -27.65
N VAL A 317 19.22 -8.19 -28.07
CA VAL A 317 19.03 -6.99 -28.88
C VAL A 317 20.00 -7.02 -30.06
N SER A 318 19.72 -6.28 -31.12
CA SER A 318 20.64 -6.22 -32.26
C SER A 318 20.64 -4.86 -32.93
N HIS A 319 21.75 -4.52 -33.57
CA HIS A 319 21.89 -3.30 -34.37
C HIS A 319 22.73 -3.58 -35.62
N THR A 320 22.23 -3.15 -36.77
CA THR A 320 22.90 -3.31 -38.06
C THR A 320 23.52 -2.00 -38.50
N VAL A 321 24.78 -2.04 -38.94
CA VAL A 321 25.51 -0.91 -39.50
C VAL A 321 25.81 -1.21 -40.97
N THR A 322 25.52 -0.28 -41.86
CA THR A 322 25.92 -0.39 -43.27
C THR A 322 27.32 0.17 -43.45
N ALA A 323 28.25 -0.64 -43.96
CA ALA A 323 29.60 -0.22 -44.31
C ALA A 323 29.73 -0.12 -45.83
N SER A 324 30.06 1.07 -46.32
CA SER A 324 30.30 1.37 -47.75
C SER A 324 31.78 1.36 -48.14
N GLU A 325 32.68 1.45 -47.16
CA GLU A 325 34.11 1.57 -47.34
C GLU A 325 34.86 0.59 -46.41
N SER A 326 36.10 0.29 -46.76
CA SER A 326 36.98 -0.53 -45.93
C SER A 326 37.30 0.18 -44.62
N GLY A 327 37.16 -0.52 -43.50
CA GLY A 327 37.43 0.04 -42.18
C GLY A 327 36.92 -0.79 -41.02
N GLY A 328 37.36 -0.41 -39.82
CA GLY A 328 36.91 -1.03 -38.57
C GLY A 328 35.59 -0.44 -38.08
N VAL A 329 34.59 -1.29 -37.87
CA VAL A 329 33.30 -0.89 -37.29
C VAL A 329 33.24 -1.31 -35.83
N LYS A 330 32.96 -0.35 -34.93
CA LYS A 330 32.88 -0.57 -33.47
C LYS A 330 31.50 -0.21 -32.94
N ARG A 331 30.96 -1.05 -32.05
CA ARG A 331 29.69 -0.82 -31.33
C ARG A 331 29.75 -1.27 -29.88
N TRP A 332 29.00 -0.57 -29.02
CA TRP A 332 28.73 -0.95 -27.64
C TRP A 332 27.31 -0.52 -27.25
N ILE A 333 26.84 -0.99 -26.11
CA ILE A 333 25.57 -0.59 -25.49
C ILE A 333 25.87 0.32 -24.30
N GLU A 334 25.17 1.45 -24.24
CA GLU A 334 25.08 2.30 -23.04
C GLU A 334 23.76 1.99 -22.34
N ILE A 335 23.84 1.54 -21.09
CA ILE A 335 22.71 1.53 -20.17
C ILE A 335 22.52 2.97 -19.68
N VAL A 336 21.36 3.55 -19.98
CA VAL A 336 20.94 4.89 -19.55
C VAL A 336 20.16 4.83 -18.24
N GLY A 337 19.60 3.67 -17.89
CA GLY A 337 18.99 3.42 -16.60
C GLY A 337 18.74 1.92 -16.46
N PRO A 338 18.86 1.33 -15.27
CA PRO A 338 18.85 2.01 -13.97
C PRO A 338 20.21 2.50 -13.43
N ASN A 339 21.35 1.96 -13.87
CA ASN A 339 22.67 2.17 -13.23
C ASN A 339 23.78 2.78 -14.12
N HIS A 340 23.44 3.47 -15.22
CA HIS A 340 24.39 4.22 -16.07
C HIS A 340 25.73 3.52 -16.36
N THR A 341 25.68 2.35 -17.00
CA THR A 341 26.86 1.55 -17.33
C THR A 341 27.08 1.45 -18.83
N ARG A 342 28.26 0.97 -19.24
CA ARG A 342 28.61 0.69 -20.62
C ARG A 342 29.04 -0.76 -20.75
N SER A 343 28.63 -1.43 -21.83
CA SER A 343 29.10 -2.78 -22.15
C SER A 343 30.57 -2.79 -22.60
N ASN A 344 31.10 -3.99 -22.87
CA ASN A 344 32.29 -4.13 -23.69
C ASN A 344 32.08 -3.49 -25.09
N THR A 345 33.19 -3.16 -25.75
CA THR A 345 33.19 -2.71 -27.15
C THR A 345 33.44 -3.89 -28.05
N ALA A 346 32.55 -4.12 -29.02
CA ALA A 346 32.70 -5.13 -30.04
C ALA A 346 33.15 -4.49 -31.36
N SER A 347 34.04 -5.15 -32.09
CA SER A 347 34.62 -4.65 -33.34
C SER A 347 34.66 -5.71 -34.43
N THR A 348 34.48 -5.30 -35.68
CA THR A 348 34.65 -6.11 -36.88
C THR A 348 35.37 -5.29 -37.96
N MET A 349 36.18 -5.95 -38.78
CA MET A 349 36.84 -5.35 -39.93
C MET A 349 36.02 -5.58 -41.20
N VAL A 350 35.78 -4.52 -41.96
CA VAL A 350 35.20 -4.59 -43.30
C VAL A 350 36.32 -4.29 -44.30
N THR A 351 36.55 -5.20 -45.24
CA THR A 351 37.41 -5.01 -46.40
C THR A 351 36.54 -5.04 -47.64
N CYS A 352 36.20 -3.86 -48.14
CA CYS A 352 35.54 -3.73 -49.43
C CYS A 352 36.53 -4.14 -50.51
N LYS A 353 36.13 -5.11 -51.33
CA LYS A 353 36.83 -5.40 -52.58
C LYS A 353 36.44 -4.28 -53.54
N ASP A 354 37.42 -3.54 -54.04
CA ASP A 354 37.18 -2.61 -55.13
C ASP A 354 36.52 -3.39 -56.27
N THR A 355 35.30 -2.98 -56.63
CA THR A 355 34.72 -3.41 -57.88
C THR A 355 35.63 -2.88 -58.97
N VAL A 356 36.48 -3.74 -59.54
CA VAL A 356 37.32 -3.39 -60.69
C VAL A 356 36.36 -2.86 -61.74
N ALA A 357 36.42 -1.55 -62.00
CA ALA A 357 35.63 -0.95 -63.05
C ALA A 357 35.97 -1.66 -64.37
N THR A 358 34.95 -1.90 -65.17
CA THR A 358 35.09 -2.51 -66.50
C THR A 358 34.55 -1.54 -67.52
N ALA A 359 35.17 -1.51 -68.68
CA ALA A 359 34.75 -0.79 -69.86
C ALA A 359 34.39 -1.77 -70.99
N SER A 360 33.36 -1.43 -71.75
CA SER A 360 32.92 -2.17 -72.93
C SER A 360 32.58 -1.23 -74.09
N ILE A 361 32.86 -1.66 -75.31
CA ILE A 361 32.58 -0.90 -76.53
C ILE A 361 31.21 -1.29 -77.07
N SER A 362 30.44 -0.29 -77.50
CA SER A 362 29.13 -0.45 -78.15
C SER A 362 28.94 0.58 -79.26
N ASN A 363 27.96 0.37 -80.13
CA ASN A 363 27.57 1.31 -81.19
C ASN A 363 28.71 1.78 -82.12
N LEU A 364 29.75 0.95 -82.32
CA LEU A 364 30.84 1.23 -83.24
C LEU A 364 30.30 1.26 -84.68
N ARG A 365 30.40 2.42 -85.33
CA ARG A 365 29.87 2.66 -86.68
C ARG A 365 30.70 3.71 -87.41
N THR A 366 30.62 3.69 -88.73
CA THR A 366 31.25 4.68 -89.62
C THR A 366 30.19 5.44 -90.43
N ALA A 367 30.51 6.67 -90.82
CA ALA A 367 29.71 7.47 -91.75
C ALA A 367 30.63 8.25 -92.71
N PRO A 368 30.27 8.38 -93.99
CA PRO A 368 31.03 9.21 -94.91
C PRO A 368 30.73 10.71 -94.69
N ASP A 369 31.77 11.53 -94.68
CA ASP A 369 31.65 12.99 -94.79
C ASP A 369 31.78 13.41 -96.26
N ASN A 370 30.64 13.50 -96.93
CA ASN A 370 30.57 13.87 -98.34
C ASN A 370 30.96 15.33 -98.60
N ALA A 371 31.11 16.19 -97.58
CA ALA A 371 31.58 17.56 -97.78
C ALA A 371 33.04 17.61 -98.28
N THR A 372 33.79 16.53 -98.06
CA THR A 372 35.20 16.40 -98.47
C THR A 372 35.38 15.85 -99.89
N CYS A 373 34.29 15.56 -100.61
CA CYS A 373 34.34 15.06 -101.97
C CYS A 373 34.78 16.16 -102.96
N ALA A 374 36.06 16.16 -103.32
CA ALA A 374 36.61 16.91 -104.45
C ALA A 374 36.80 15.98 -105.68
N LEU A 375 36.89 16.56 -106.90
CA LEU A 375 37.13 15.80 -108.13
C LEU A 375 38.36 14.87 -107.98
N GLY A 376 38.12 13.56 -107.95
CA GLY A 376 39.15 12.52 -107.82
C GLY A 376 39.52 12.09 -106.38
N SER A 377 38.89 12.65 -105.35
CA SER A 377 39.11 12.29 -103.93
C SER A 377 38.00 11.38 -103.40
N SER A 378 38.30 10.58 -102.36
CA SER A 378 37.30 9.83 -101.60
C SER A 378 36.70 10.66 -100.46
N PRO A 379 35.53 10.30 -99.89
CA PRO A 379 35.03 11.01 -98.72
C PRO A 379 35.91 10.67 -97.50
N ALA A 380 36.11 11.67 -96.64
CA ALA A 380 36.54 11.46 -95.28
C ALA A 380 35.52 10.58 -94.54
N VAL A 381 35.97 9.91 -93.48
CA VAL A 381 35.14 8.97 -92.73
C VAL A 381 35.13 9.35 -91.27
N ASP A 382 33.94 9.63 -90.75
CA ASP A 382 33.70 9.82 -89.34
C ASP A 382 33.39 8.47 -88.69
N VAL A 383 34.04 8.19 -87.57
CA VAL A 383 33.83 6.98 -86.79
C VAL A 383 33.29 7.35 -85.43
N PHE A 384 32.27 6.63 -84.99
CA PHE A 384 31.58 6.84 -83.72
C PHE A 384 31.58 5.54 -82.94
N ALA A 385 31.80 5.62 -81.62
CA ALA A 385 31.58 4.52 -80.71
C ALA A 385 31.18 5.03 -79.32
N ASP A 386 30.54 4.17 -78.54
CA ASP A 386 30.16 4.43 -77.16
C ASP A 386 30.95 3.49 -76.24
N ILE A 387 31.74 4.06 -75.33
CA ILE A 387 32.43 3.30 -74.28
C ILE A 387 31.59 3.36 -73.00
N THR A 388 31.09 2.22 -72.52
CA THR A 388 30.34 2.14 -71.26
C THR A 388 31.26 1.70 -70.14
N VAL A 389 31.30 2.44 -69.03
CA VAL A 389 32.13 2.16 -67.86
C VAL A 389 31.26 1.89 -66.62
N THR A 390 31.59 0.86 -65.84
CA THR A 390 30.77 0.40 -64.69
C THR A 390 31.05 1.11 -63.36
N GLY A 391 32.08 1.96 -63.29
CA GLY A 391 32.43 2.70 -62.07
C GLY A 391 33.54 3.73 -62.29
N PRO A 392 33.95 4.45 -61.24
CA PRO A 392 35.06 5.40 -61.30
C PRO A 392 36.35 4.70 -61.74
N THR A 393 37.03 5.22 -62.76
CA THR A 393 38.26 4.60 -63.30
C THR A 393 39.06 5.58 -64.15
N THR A 394 40.31 5.22 -64.40
CA THR A 394 41.09 5.75 -65.53
C THR A 394 40.74 4.93 -66.78
N LEU A 395 40.12 5.58 -67.76
CA LEU A 395 39.85 5.00 -69.08
C LEU A 395 41.01 5.35 -70.01
N THR A 396 41.66 4.34 -70.59
CA THR A 396 42.69 4.54 -71.63
C THR A 396 42.27 3.80 -72.88
N TYR A 397 42.21 4.49 -74.01
CA TYR A 397 41.84 3.90 -75.31
C TYR A 397 42.70 4.45 -76.46
N GLN A 398 42.69 3.76 -77.59
CA GLN A 398 43.33 4.21 -78.83
C GLN A 398 42.55 3.74 -80.06
N TRP A 399 42.68 4.50 -81.15
CA TRP A 399 42.15 4.13 -82.45
C TRP A 399 43.26 3.52 -83.31
N VAL A 400 42.96 2.38 -83.94
CA VAL A 400 43.85 1.71 -84.90
C VAL A 400 43.19 1.76 -86.27
N ILE A 401 43.73 2.58 -87.18
CA ILE A 401 43.21 2.80 -88.53
C ILE A 401 44.18 2.15 -89.53
N LYS A 402 43.71 1.14 -90.27
CA LYS A 402 44.53 0.37 -91.24
C LYS A 402 45.86 -0.14 -90.64
N GLY A 403 45.83 -0.57 -89.37
CA GLY A 403 47.00 -1.06 -88.65
C GLY A 403 47.92 0.01 -88.05
N ASN A 404 47.62 1.30 -88.23
CA ASN A 404 48.38 2.41 -87.66
C ASN A 404 47.62 3.09 -86.50
N VAL A 405 48.35 3.66 -85.54
CA VAL A 405 47.78 4.42 -84.41
C VAL A 405 48.05 5.92 -84.62
N PRO A 406 47.13 6.67 -85.26
CA PRO A 406 47.41 8.03 -85.72
C PRO A 406 47.50 9.06 -84.60
N GLU A 407 46.70 8.94 -83.53
CA GLU A 407 46.58 9.96 -82.47
C GLU A 407 47.18 9.54 -81.12
N GLY A 408 47.92 8.42 -81.09
CA GLY A 408 48.44 7.85 -79.85
C GLY A 408 47.32 7.39 -78.90
N ARG A 409 47.63 7.31 -77.60
CA ARG A 409 46.69 6.85 -76.57
C ARG A 409 45.97 8.03 -75.92
N THR A 410 44.66 7.94 -75.79
CA THR A 410 43.83 8.89 -75.03
C THR A 410 43.60 8.35 -73.63
N THR A 411 43.80 9.18 -72.60
CA THR A 411 43.53 8.83 -71.20
C THR A 411 42.59 9.83 -70.57
N VAL A 412 41.50 9.35 -69.94
CA VAL A 412 40.46 10.16 -69.31
C VAL A 412 40.21 9.62 -67.90
N GLN A 413 40.16 10.52 -66.90
CA GLN A 413 39.71 10.17 -65.55
C GLN A 413 38.19 10.30 -65.46
N LEU A 414 37.54 9.23 -64.99
CA LEU A 414 36.09 9.15 -64.85
C LEU A 414 35.73 8.94 -63.39
N ASP A 415 34.97 9.86 -62.82
CA ASP A 415 34.60 9.82 -61.40
C ASP A 415 33.32 9.01 -61.12
N LYS A 416 32.65 8.52 -62.16
CA LYS A 416 31.39 7.75 -62.06
C LYS A 416 31.20 6.83 -63.26
N ALA A 417 30.32 5.84 -63.09
CA ALA A 417 29.83 5.02 -64.19
C ALA A 417 29.08 5.87 -65.24
N GLY A 418 29.15 5.47 -66.51
CA GLY A 418 28.52 6.21 -67.60
C GLY A 418 28.87 5.72 -68.99
N VAL A 419 28.22 6.32 -69.98
CA VAL A 419 28.49 6.13 -71.42
C VAL A 419 29.31 7.32 -71.91
N HIS A 420 30.42 7.03 -72.59
CA HIS A 420 31.37 8.02 -73.11
C HIS A 420 31.45 7.90 -74.63
N PRO A 421 30.78 8.79 -75.38
CA PRO A 421 30.88 8.80 -76.83
C PRO A 421 32.28 9.25 -77.24
N VAL A 422 32.87 8.52 -78.18
CA VAL A 422 34.19 8.80 -78.75
C VAL A 422 34.10 8.83 -80.26
N THR A 423 34.88 9.72 -80.88
CA THR A 423 34.92 9.90 -82.33
C THR A 423 36.34 9.90 -82.85
N ALA A 424 36.51 9.51 -84.11
CA ALA A 424 37.75 9.63 -84.87
C ALA A 424 37.43 10.01 -86.32
N GLY A 425 38.30 10.78 -86.94
CA GLY A 425 38.20 11.14 -88.37
C GLY A 425 39.29 10.45 -89.19
N VAL A 426 38.92 9.89 -90.33
CA VAL A 426 39.86 9.43 -91.35
C VAL A 426 39.81 10.42 -92.52
N SER A 427 40.93 11.07 -92.81
CA SER A 427 40.99 12.04 -93.91
C SER A 427 40.75 11.38 -95.28
N ALA A 428 40.23 12.18 -96.23
CA ALA A 428 40.10 11.79 -97.62
C ALA A 428 41.45 11.37 -98.23
N ILE A 429 41.46 10.29 -99.02
CA ILE A 429 42.64 9.77 -99.73
C ILE A 429 42.29 9.61 -101.21
N ALA A 430 43.19 9.94 -102.15
CA ALA A 430 43.03 9.54 -103.56
C ALA A 430 43.38 8.05 -103.70
N PRO A 431 42.59 7.17 -104.35
CA PRO A 431 41.54 7.39 -105.38
C PRO A 431 40.08 7.42 -104.82
N PRO A 432 38.98 7.55 -105.61
CA PRO A 432 37.67 8.07 -105.16
C PRO A 432 36.85 7.16 -104.23
N THR A 433 37.41 6.02 -103.83
CA THR A 433 36.82 5.10 -102.84
C THR A 433 37.75 5.01 -101.63
N SER A 434 37.22 5.34 -100.46
CA SER A 434 37.87 5.13 -99.17
C SER A 434 37.37 3.81 -98.59
N ALA A 435 38.26 2.84 -98.45
CA ALA A 435 37.98 1.59 -97.78
C ALA A 435 39.06 1.25 -96.76
N GLY A 436 38.70 0.54 -95.70
CA GLY A 436 39.62 0.10 -94.65
C GLY A 436 38.91 -0.52 -93.46
N GLU A 437 39.71 -0.83 -92.44
CA GLU A 437 39.26 -1.30 -91.13
C GLU A 437 39.76 -0.36 -90.04
N ILE A 438 38.89 -0.13 -89.05
CA ILE A 438 39.19 0.65 -87.86
C ILE A 438 38.85 -0.17 -86.62
N THR A 439 39.77 -0.18 -85.67
CA THR A 439 39.61 -0.83 -84.38
C THR A 439 39.68 0.21 -83.27
N LEU A 440 38.72 0.18 -82.36
CA LEU A 440 38.80 0.88 -81.08
C LEU A 440 39.33 -0.11 -80.04
N GLU A 441 40.45 0.21 -79.42
CA GLU A 441 41.05 -0.61 -78.36
C GLU A 441 40.99 0.13 -77.03
N ILE A 442 40.40 -0.51 -76.02
CA ILE A 442 40.49 -0.09 -74.62
C ILE A 442 41.66 -0.83 -73.98
N LEU A 443 42.58 -0.07 -73.39
CA LEU A 443 43.81 -0.55 -72.74
C LEU A 443 43.66 -0.64 -71.21
N ALA A 444 42.85 0.24 -70.62
CA ALA A 444 42.49 0.26 -69.21
C ALA A 444 41.04 0.75 -69.04
N PRO A 445 40.25 0.24 -68.07
CA PRO A 445 40.65 -0.64 -66.97
C PRO A 445 40.73 -2.14 -67.30
N ASN A 446 40.22 -2.56 -68.46
CA ASN A 446 40.35 -3.91 -68.98
C ASN A 446 40.66 -3.85 -70.47
N ALA A 447 41.46 -4.80 -70.96
CA ALA A 447 41.76 -4.91 -72.38
C ALA A 447 40.53 -5.44 -73.14
N THR A 448 40.03 -4.66 -74.10
CA THR A 448 38.93 -5.05 -74.99
C THR A 448 39.00 -4.24 -76.28
N ALA A 449 38.57 -4.81 -77.40
CA ALA A 449 38.64 -4.16 -78.71
C ALA A 449 37.39 -4.48 -79.55
N ALA A 450 37.03 -3.56 -80.43
CA ALA A 450 35.97 -3.75 -81.41
C ALA A 450 36.41 -3.18 -82.76
N THR A 451 36.14 -3.91 -83.84
CA THR A 451 36.56 -3.58 -85.20
C THR A 451 35.35 -3.40 -86.11
N THR A 452 35.41 -2.42 -87.00
CA THR A 452 34.45 -2.26 -88.10
C THR A 452 35.18 -1.94 -89.39
N ALA A 453 34.64 -2.41 -90.51
CA ALA A 453 35.11 -2.08 -91.84
C ALA A 453 34.25 -0.96 -92.45
N TRP A 454 34.81 -0.21 -93.39
CA TRP A 454 34.06 0.74 -94.21
C TRP A 454 34.49 0.65 -95.68
N SER A 455 33.59 1.07 -96.56
CA SER A 455 33.87 1.31 -97.97
C SER A 455 32.89 2.36 -98.48
N TYR A 456 33.39 3.57 -98.72
CA TYR A 456 32.59 4.70 -99.19
C TYR A 456 33.19 5.29 -100.46
N THR A 457 32.33 5.63 -101.40
CA THR A 457 32.69 6.25 -102.68
C THR A 457 31.97 7.59 -102.76
N CYS A 458 32.67 8.62 -103.23
CA CYS A 458 32.01 9.91 -103.46
C CYS A 458 30.90 9.73 -104.50
N PRO A 459 29.72 10.34 -104.29
CA PRO A 459 28.67 10.32 -105.29
C PRO A 459 29.20 10.92 -106.60
N THR A 460 28.98 10.23 -107.72
CA THR A 460 29.24 10.76 -109.05
C THR A 460 28.33 11.96 -109.27
N ALA A 461 28.92 13.13 -109.55
CA ALA A 461 28.20 14.36 -109.86
C ALA A 461 27.33 14.21 -111.11
#